data_AF-A0A3C0NTV2-F1
#
_entry.id   AF-A0A3C0NTV2-F1
#
_cell.length_a   1.000
_cell.length_b   1.000
_cell.length_c   1.000
_cell.angle_alpha   90.00
_cell.angle_beta   90.00
_cell.angle_gamma   90.00
#
_symmetry.space_group_name_H-M   'P 1'
#
loop_
_entity.id
_entity.type
_entity.pdbx_description
1 polymer ?
#
loop_
_entity_poly.entity_id
_entity_poly.type
_entity_poly.pdbx_seq_one_letter_code
_entity_poly.pdbx_strand_id
1 'polypeptide(L)' 'KQAEREGVRTIISTGDKDISQLVNDHITVVNTMRDAFRKTDEVLNPAGVEAKFGVTPAQMIDYLMLIGDSSDNVP' A
#
# COMPACT_ATOMS: atom_id res chain seq x y z
N LYS A 1 -2.76 7.32 12.26
CA LYS A 1 -3.66 8.12 11.38
C LYS A 1 -4.01 9.47 12.01
N GLN A 2 -3.02 10.28 12.45
CA GLN A 2 -3.29 11.60 13.05
C GLN A 2 -3.69 12.64 11.99
N ALA A 3 -2.91 12.72 10.89
CA ALA A 3 -3.19 13.63 9.77
C ALA A 3 -4.61 13.47 9.21
N GLU A 4 -5.09 12.22 9.05
CA GLU A 4 -6.48 11.94 8.66
C GLU A 4 -7.50 12.51 9.64
N ARG A 5 -7.28 12.37 10.96
CA ARG A 5 -8.17 12.91 12.00
C ARG A 5 -8.22 14.44 11.98
N GLU A 6 -7.15 15.07 11.50
CA GLU A 6 -7.06 16.51 11.29
C GLU A 6 -7.57 16.94 9.90
N GLY A 7 -8.09 16.02 9.09
CA GLY A 7 -8.59 16.29 7.74
C GLY A 7 -7.50 16.55 6.70
N VAL A 8 -6.23 16.29 7.04
CA VAL A 8 -5.09 16.53 6.16
C VAL A 8 -4.95 15.38 5.17
N ARG A 9 -5.08 15.68 3.88
CA ARG A 9 -4.82 14.72 2.81
C ARG A 9 -3.34 14.31 2.85
N THR A 10 -3.10 13.00 2.91
CA THR A 10 -1.77 12.45 3.15
C THR A 10 -1.33 11.58 1.97
N ILE A 11 -0.10 11.81 1.50
CA ILE A 11 0.58 10.96 0.53
C ILE A 11 1.80 10.35 1.22
N ILE A 12 1.92 9.03 1.18
CA ILE A 12 3.08 8.30 1.72
C ILE A 12 3.87 7.72 0.55
N SER A 13 5.11 8.18 0.36
CA SER A 13 5.99 7.69 -0.71
C SER A 13 6.89 6.57 -0.17
N THR A 14 6.59 5.31 -0.49
CA THR A 14 7.34 4.15 0.03
C THR A 14 7.21 2.92 -0.87
N GLY A 15 8.25 2.08 -0.90
CA GLY A 15 8.22 0.76 -1.54
C GLY A 15 7.62 -0.35 -0.69
N ASP A 16 7.48 -0.10 0.61
CA ASP A 16 6.96 -1.04 1.60
C ASP A 16 5.46 -1.28 1.37
N LYS A 17 5.11 -2.54 1.08
CA LYS A 17 3.74 -2.94 0.76
C LYS A 17 2.85 -2.98 2.00
N ASP A 18 3.40 -3.13 3.20
CA ASP A 18 2.64 -3.19 4.46
C ASP A 18 1.91 -1.88 4.72
N ILE A 19 2.53 -0.77 4.32
CA ILE A 19 1.96 0.57 4.46
C ILE A 19 0.64 0.73 3.68
N SER A 20 0.39 -0.12 2.68
CA SER A 20 -0.89 -0.15 1.94
C SER A 20 -2.09 -0.41 2.86
N GLN A 21 -1.89 -1.02 4.03
CA GLN A 21 -2.96 -1.22 5.03
C GLN A 21 -3.54 0.10 5.56
N LEU A 22 -2.78 1.20 5.48
CA LEU A 22 -3.21 2.51 5.97
C LEU A 22 -4.08 3.27 4.96
N VAL A 23 -4.10 2.83 3.69
CA VAL A 23 -4.81 3.50 2.59
C VAL A 23 -6.30 3.61 2.87
N ASN A 24 -6.86 4.78 2.56
CA ASN A 24 -8.28 5.10 2.60
C ASN A 24 -8.54 6.36 1.75
N ASP A 25 -9.71 6.98 1.88
CA ASP A 25 -10.08 8.16 1.10
C ASP A 25 -9.15 9.38 1.32
N HIS A 26 -8.50 9.45 2.49
CA HIS A 26 -7.60 10.53 2.89
C HIS A 26 -6.11 10.20 2.73
N ILE A 27 -5.75 8.92 2.71
CA ILE A 27 -4.36 8.44 2.68
C ILE A 27 -4.12 7.67 1.39
N THR A 28 -3.18 8.14 0.59
CA THR A 28 -2.72 7.45 -0.63
C THR A 28 -1.27 7.05 -0.48
N VAL A 29 -0.91 5.83 -0.89
CA VAL A 29 0.49 5.41 -0.98
C VAL A 29 0.97 5.60 -2.42
N VAL A 30 2.17 6.15 -2.59
CA VAL A 30 2.87 6.17 -3.87
C VAL A 30 4.05 5.22 -3.78
N ASN A 31 3.98 4.11 -4.52
CA ASN A 31 5.07 3.16 -4.61
C ASN A 31 6.09 3.60 -5.66
N THR A 32 7.27 3.99 -5.17
CA THR A 32 8.41 4.47 -5.97
C THR A 32 9.37 3.35 -6.37
N MET A 33 9.16 2.12 -5.91
CA MET A 33 9.88 0.95 -6.42
C MET A 33 9.46 0.74 -7.87
N ARG A 34 10.40 1.00 -8.77
CA ARG A 34 10.31 0.66 -10.18
C ARG A 34 10.91 -0.74 -10.33
N ASP A 35 10.17 -1.67 -10.90
CA ASP A 35 10.77 -2.91 -11.39
C ASP A 35 11.28 -2.73 -12.83
N ALA A 36 11.94 -3.74 -13.40
CA ALA A 36 12.50 -3.69 -14.75
C ALA A 36 11.45 -3.41 -15.85
N PHE A 37 10.17 -3.61 -15.55
CA PHE A 37 9.05 -3.47 -16.47
C PHE A 37 8.19 -2.22 -16.18
N ARG A 38 8.25 -1.66 -14.97
CA ARG A 38 7.50 -0.46 -14.56
C ARG A 38 8.32 0.82 -14.69
N LYS A 39 7.93 1.68 -15.63
CA LYS A 39 8.58 2.99 -15.87
C LYS A 39 8.04 4.14 -15.02
N THR A 40 6.91 3.96 -14.34
CA THR A 40 6.23 5.02 -13.58
C THR A 40 5.99 4.59 -12.14
N ASP A 41 5.82 5.56 -11.23
CA ASP A 41 5.40 5.29 -9.85
C ASP A 41 3.98 4.70 -9.82
N GLU A 42 3.61 4.02 -8.73
CA GLU A 42 2.27 3.43 -8.56
C GLU A 42 1.49 4.23 -7.55
N VAL A 43 0.24 4.55 -7.87
CA VAL A 43 -0.66 5.18 -6.91
C VAL A 43 -1.58 4.11 -6.33
N LEU A 44 -1.41 3.86 -5.05
CA LEU A 44 -2.20 2.92 -4.26
C LEU A 44 -3.21 3.72 -3.42
N ASN A 45 -4.31 4.08 -4.06
CA ASN A 45 -5.57 4.43 -3.38
C ASN A 45 -6.39 3.14 -3.15
N PRO A 46 -7.59 3.15 -2.53
CA PRO A 46 -8.33 1.91 -2.25
C PRO A 46 -8.51 1.00 -3.48
N ALA A 47 -8.91 1.57 -4.61
CA ALA A 47 -9.05 0.83 -5.88
C ALA A 47 -7.71 0.33 -6.43
N GLY A 48 -6.63 1.09 -6.26
CA GLY A 48 -5.27 0.69 -6.66
C GLY A 48 -4.73 -0.46 -5.82
N VAL A 49 -5.03 -0.47 -4.51
CA VAL A 49 -4.70 -1.59 -3.61
C VAL A 49 -5.45 -2.85 -4.06
N GLU A 50 -6.75 -2.75 -4.31
CA GLU A 50 -7.55 -3.88 -4.81
C GLU A 50 -7.06 -4.39 -6.16
N ALA A 51 -6.76 -3.48 -7.10
CA ALA A 51 -6.28 -3.86 -8.44
C ALA A 51 -4.92 -4.56 -8.38
N LYS A 52 -4.04 -4.14 -7.46
CA LYS A 52 -2.69 -4.70 -7.32
C LYS A 52 -2.66 -6.02 -6.55
N PHE A 53 -3.32 -6.07 -5.40
CA PHE A 53 -3.20 -7.17 -4.44
C PHE A 53 -4.42 -8.09 -4.44
N GLY A 54 -5.52 -7.71 -5.10
CA GLY A 54 -6.76 -8.49 -5.11
C GLY A 54 -7.55 -8.41 -3.80
N VAL A 55 -7.12 -7.58 -2.85
CA VAL A 55 -7.72 -7.42 -1.52
C VAL A 55 -7.87 -5.94 -1.17
N THR A 56 -8.78 -5.64 -0.24
CA THR A 56 -8.97 -4.27 0.26
C THR A 56 -7.81 -3.84 1.19
N PRO A 57 -7.58 -2.54 1.42
CA PRO A 57 -6.57 -2.08 2.40
C PRO A 57 -6.71 -2.72 3.79
N ALA A 58 -7.95 -2.94 4.25
CA ALA A 58 -8.23 -3.54 5.55
C ALA A 58 -7.80 -5.02 5.65
N GLN A 59 -7.67 -5.72 4.51
CA GLN A 59 -7.30 -7.13 4.42
C GLN A 59 -5.80 -7.32 4.14
N MET A 60 -5.03 -6.24 3.99
CA MET A 60 -3.60 -6.35 3.66
C MET A 60 -2.81 -7.17 4.69
N ILE A 61 -3.12 -7.02 5.98
CA ILE A 61 -2.45 -7.79 7.04
C ILE A 61 -2.70 -9.29 6.83
N ASP A 62 -3.98 -9.69 6.72
CA ASP A 62 -4.34 -11.09 6.53
C ASP A 62 -3.75 -11.67 5.24
N TYR A 63 -3.78 -10.89 4.16
CA TYR A 63 -3.16 -11.26 2.89
C TYR A 63 -1.67 -11.57 3.06
N LEU A 64 -0.91 -10.67 3.67
CA LEU A 64 0.53 -10.84 3.89
C LEU A 64 0.85 -11.99 4.84
N MET A 65 0.02 -12.22 5.85
CA MET A 65 0.16 -13.39 6.75
C MET A 65 -0.06 -14.72 6.01
N LEU A 66 -0.88 -14.75 4.95
CA LEU A 66 -1.18 -15.96 4.19
C LEU A 66 -0.15 -16.24 3.09
N ILE A 67 0.31 -15.20 2.39
CA ILE A 67 1.22 -15.35 1.24
C ILE A 67 2.70 -15.24 1.61
N GLY A 68 2.98 -14.75 2.81
CA GLY A 68 4.32 -14.40 3.25
C GLY A 68 4.82 -13.08 2.67
N ASP A 69 6.00 -12.70 3.16
CA ASP A 69 6.76 -11.58 2.63
C ASP A 69 8.25 -11.89 2.64
N SER A 70 8.78 -12.25 1.47
CA SER A 70 10.20 -12.53 1.29
C SER A 70 11.09 -11.33 1.61
N SER A 71 10.61 -10.10 1.44
CA SER A 71 11.38 -8.89 1.78
C SER A 71 11.68 -8.83 3.28
N ASP A 72 10.71 -9.31 4.08
CA ASP A 72 10.75 -9.27 5.55
C ASP A 72 11.09 -10.63 6.17
N ASN A 73 11.54 -11.59 5.35
CA ASN A 73 11.82 -12.97 5.75
C ASN A 73 10.62 -13.68 6.41
N VAL A 74 9.41 -13.32 6.00
CA VAL A 74 8.18 -14.01 6.38
C VAL A 74 7.88 -15.07 5.32
N PRO A 75 7.90 -16.37 5.66
CA PRO A 75 7.65 -17.45 4.71
C PRO A 75 6.19 -17.54 4.26
#